data_AF-A0A941V4A2-F1
#
_entry.id   AF-A0A941V4A2-F1
#
_cell.length_a   1.000
_cell.length_b   1.000
_cell.length_c   1.000
_cell.angle_alpha   90.00
_cell.angle_beta   90.00
_cell.angle_gamma   90.00
#
_symmetry.space_group_name_H-M   'P 1'
#
loop_
_entity.id
_entity.type
_entity.pdbx_description
1 polymer ?
#
loop_
_entity_poly.entity_id
_entity_poly.type
_entity_poly.pdbx_seq_one_letter_code
_entity_poly.pdbx_strand_id
1 'polypeptide(L)'
;NFSVAEGATVNMGGNVVQNVAPGVNGTDAVNVSQLNNVVVNVNNHITNVGRVANAGVAQAIATAGLPQAYLPGKSMMALSGGTYEGEAGYAIGFSTISDNGKWVIKATGSGNSRGKYGASIGAGYQW
;
A
#
# COMPACT_ATOMS: atom_id res chain seq x y z
N ASN A 1 24.67 16.02 42.58
CA ASN A 1 24.12 14.89 41.80
C ASN A 1 23.63 13.83 42.75
N PHE A 2 22.42 13.31 42.49
CA PHE A 2 21.89 12.12 43.16
C PHE A 2 22.11 10.92 42.22
N SER A 3 22.64 9.82 42.76
CA SER A 3 22.91 8.60 42.01
C SER A 3 22.46 7.39 42.80
N VAL A 4 21.94 6.38 42.10
CA VAL A 4 21.50 5.11 42.67
C VAL A 4 22.57 4.06 42.40
N ALA A 5 22.78 3.12 43.34
CA ALA A 5 23.75 2.04 43.17
C ALA A 5 23.36 1.13 41.99
N GLU A 6 24.36 0.56 41.32
CA GLU A 6 24.14 -0.39 40.23
C GLU A 6 23.32 -1.61 40.71
N GLY A 7 22.37 -2.03 39.89
CA GLY A 7 21.48 -3.16 40.20
C GLY A 7 20.41 -2.89 41.26
N ALA A 8 20.35 -1.68 41.83
CA ALA A 8 19.31 -1.35 42.82
C ALA A 8 17.95 -1.07 42.15
N THR A 9 16.88 -1.49 42.82
CA THR A 9 15.50 -1.22 42.39
C THR A 9 15.07 0.19 42.81
N VAL A 10 14.55 0.97 41.85
CA VAL A 10 13.89 2.24 42.14
C VAL A 10 12.37 2.04 42.09
N ASN A 11 11.71 2.14 43.24
CA ASN A 11 10.26 2.04 43.35
C ASN A 11 9.64 3.42 43.59
N MET A 12 8.83 3.90 42.65
CA MET A 12 8.16 5.21 42.75
C MET A 12 6.82 5.19 43.48
N GLY A 13 6.36 4.02 43.95
CA GLY A 13 5.12 3.89 44.72
C GLY A 13 3.86 4.34 43.97
N GLY A 14 3.88 4.29 42.63
CA GLY A 14 2.76 4.76 41.78
C GLY A 14 2.72 6.28 41.54
N ASN A 15 3.73 7.03 41.97
CA ASN A 15 3.78 8.48 41.77
C ASN A 15 4.12 8.87 40.32
N VAL A 16 3.65 10.03 39.90
CA VAL A 16 4.00 10.65 38.61
C VAL A 16 5.43 11.21 38.68
N VAL A 17 6.27 10.81 37.72
CA VAL A 17 7.60 11.39 37.52
C VAL A 17 7.50 12.50 36.47
N GLN A 18 7.62 13.74 36.91
CA GLN A 18 7.49 14.94 36.07
C GLN A 18 8.85 15.59 35.78
N ASN A 19 8.88 16.53 34.84
CA ASN A 19 10.09 17.24 34.39
C ASN A 19 11.17 16.33 33.77
N VAL A 20 10.75 15.23 33.15
CA VAL A 20 11.63 14.36 32.35
C VAL A 20 11.84 15.02 30.99
N ALA A 21 13.03 15.57 30.77
CA ALA A 21 13.44 16.07 29.46
C ALA A 21 13.44 14.93 28.42
N PRO A 22 13.30 15.21 27.12
CA PRO A 22 13.41 14.18 26.09
C PRO A 22 14.72 13.42 26.20
N GLY A 23 14.65 12.08 26.19
CA GLY A 23 15.85 11.24 26.17
C GLY A 23 16.66 11.45 24.88
N VAL A 24 17.98 11.43 24.99
CA VAL A 24 18.93 11.68 23.88
C VAL A 24 19.71 10.40 23.54
N ASN A 25 20.11 9.64 24.55
CA ASN A 25 20.82 8.37 24.42
C ASN A 25 19.88 7.17 24.56
N GLY A 26 20.30 6.01 24.06
CA GLY A 26 19.48 4.78 24.07
C GLY A 26 19.15 4.21 25.46
N THR A 27 19.79 4.70 26.52
CA THR A 27 19.54 4.31 27.91
C THR A 27 18.77 5.36 28.71
N ASP A 28 18.42 6.50 28.09
CA ASP A 28 17.69 7.57 28.76
C ASP A 28 16.20 7.20 28.88
N ALA A 29 15.54 7.71 29.92
CA ALA A 29 14.10 7.58 30.03
C ALA A 29 13.40 8.38 28.91
N VAL A 30 12.36 7.78 28.31
CA VAL A 30 11.47 8.47 27.38
C VAL A 30 10.34 9.17 28.13
N ASN A 31 9.98 10.37 27.70
CA ASN A 31 8.81 11.05 28.24
C ASN A 31 7.55 10.81 27.38
N VAL A 32 6.39 11.19 27.91
CA VAL A 32 5.10 10.94 27.26
C VAL A 32 4.96 11.68 25.92
N SER A 33 5.61 12.83 25.74
CA SER A 33 5.55 13.55 24.45
C SER A 33 6.32 12.82 23.35
N GLN A 34 7.48 12.23 23.65
CA GLN A 34 8.21 11.35 22.71
C GLN A 34 7.36 10.14 22.32
N LEU A 35 6.72 9.49 23.29
CA LEU A 35 5.82 8.35 23.04
C LEU A 35 4.63 8.76 22.15
N ASN A 36 3.94 9.85 22.48
CA ASN A 36 2.79 10.33 21.71
C ASN A 36 3.17 10.66 20.26
N ASN A 37 4.35 11.23 20.03
CA ASN A 37 4.84 11.49 18.67
C ASN A 37 5.03 10.19 17.88
N VAL A 38 5.59 9.14 18.51
CA VAL A 38 5.70 7.82 17.88
C VAL A 38 4.31 7.25 17.57
N VAL A 39 3.37 7.31 18.51
CA VAL A 39 2.00 6.82 18.31
C VAL A 39 1.31 7.53 17.13
N VAL A 40 1.42 8.86 17.05
CA VAL A 40 0.86 9.63 15.92
C VAL A 40 1.50 9.21 14.59
N ASN A 41 2.82 9.07 14.55
CA ASN A 41 3.53 8.63 13.35
C ASN A 41 3.11 7.23 12.91
N VAL A 42 2.95 6.29 13.86
CA VAL A 42 2.48 4.93 13.59
C VAL A 42 1.04 4.95 13.07
N ASN A 43 0.13 5.71 13.69
CA ASN A 43 -1.26 5.83 13.24
C ASN A 43 -1.37 6.42 11.83
N ASN A 44 -0.56 7.44 11.52
CA ASN A 44 -0.47 8.02 10.18
C ASN A 44 0.05 6.99 9.17
N HIS A 45 1.07 6.22 9.54
CA HIS A 45 1.61 5.16 8.71
C HIS A 45 0.57 4.07 8.43
N ILE A 46 -0.15 3.60 9.45
CA ILE A 46 -1.23 2.60 9.30
C ILE A 46 -2.32 3.11 8.36
N THR A 47 -2.75 4.35 8.52
CA THR A 47 -3.76 4.96 7.64
C THR A 47 -3.26 5.04 6.20
N ASN A 48 -1.99 5.38 6.00
CA ASN A 48 -1.39 5.41 4.67
C ASN A 48 -1.30 4.01 4.06
N VAL A 49 -0.93 2.98 4.83
CA VAL A 49 -0.91 1.58 4.38
C VAL A 49 -2.31 1.14 3.93
N GLY A 50 -3.35 1.46 4.71
CA GLY A 50 -4.74 1.17 4.34
C GLY A 50 -5.15 1.82 3.01
N ARG A 51 -4.81 3.11 2.82
CA ARG A 51 -5.06 3.84 1.57
C ARG A 51 -4.30 3.26 0.37
N VAL A 52 -3.04 2.89 0.55
CA VAL A 52 -2.24 2.24 -0.51
C VAL A 52 -2.85 0.89 -0.89
N ALA A 53 -3.31 0.10 0.08
CA ALA A 53 -3.99 -1.17 -0.17
C ALA A 53 -5.30 -0.97 -0.94
N ASN A 54 -6.15 -0.04 -0.51
CA ASN A 54 -7.41 0.28 -1.19
C ASN A 54 -7.17 0.77 -2.63
N ALA A 55 -6.14 1.58 -2.86
CA ALA A 55 -5.75 2.02 -4.19
C ALA A 55 -5.27 0.87 -5.08
N GLY A 56 -4.61 -0.13 -4.50
CA GLY A 56 -4.28 -1.39 -5.18
C GLY A 56 -5.53 -2.17 -5.61
N VAL A 57 -6.56 -2.23 -4.76
CA VAL A 57 -7.85 -2.84 -5.12
C VAL A 57 -8.54 -2.06 -6.25
N ALA A 58 -8.60 -0.72 -6.16
CA ALA A 58 -9.15 0.11 -7.23
C ALA A 58 -8.42 -0.08 -8.57
N GLN A 59 -7.10 -0.24 -8.53
CA GLN A 59 -6.27 -0.58 -9.70
C GLN A 59 -6.61 -1.95 -10.29
N ALA A 60 -6.84 -2.95 -9.43
CA ALA A 60 -7.26 -4.28 -9.85
C ALA A 60 -8.66 -4.25 -10.49
N ILE A 61 -9.61 -3.53 -9.90
CA ILE A 61 -10.95 -3.31 -10.46
C ILE A 61 -10.84 -2.65 -11.85
N ALA A 62 -10.03 -1.60 -11.98
CA ALA A 62 -9.80 -0.95 -13.27
C ALA A 62 -9.26 -1.97 -14.29
N THR A 63 -8.22 -2.72 -13.93
CA THR A 63 -7.60 -3.72 -14.82
C THR A 63 -8.59 -4.81 -15.24
N ALA A 64 -9.44 -5.28 -14.32
CA ALA A 64 -10.48 -6.26 -14.58
C ALA A 64 -11.57 -5.72 -15.53
N GLY A 65 -11.88 -4.42 -15.44
CA GLY A 65 -12.83 -3.74 -16.31
C GLY A 65 -12.37 -3.52 -17.75
N LEU A 66 -11.12 -3.86 -18.12
CA LEU A 66 -10.60 -3.68 -19.48
C LEU A 66 -11.28 -4.65 -20.47
N PRO A 67 -11.99 -4.14 -21.50
CA PRO A 67 -12.47 -4.97 -22.59
C PRO A 67 -11.34 -5.73 -23.30
N GLN A 68 -11.68 -6.89 -23.85
CA GLN A 68 -10.76 -7.76 -24.59
C GLN A 68 -11.23 -7.89 -26.05
N ALA A 69 -10.29 -8.01 -26.99
CA ALA A 69 -10.59 -8.38 -28.37
C ALA A 69 -11.39 -9.70 -28.40
N TYR A 70 -12.39 -9.78 -29.27
CA TYR A 70 -13.26 -10.96 -29.44
C TYR A 70 -13.31 -11.49 -30.89
N LEU A 71 -12.60 -10.84 -31.81
CA LEU A 71 -12.53 -11.23 -33.23
C LEU A 71 -11.15 -11.82 -33.57
N PRO A 72 -11.06 -12.97 -34.28
CA PRO A 72 -9.80 -13.51 -34.79
C PRO A 72 -9.03 -12.54 -35.69
N GLY A 73 -7.70 -12.54 -35.56
CA GLY A 73 -6.80 -11.66 -36.31
C GLY A 73 -6.94 -10.17 -35.98
N LYS A 74 -7.67 -9.82 -34.90
CA LYS A 74 -7.84 -8.43 -34.45
C LYS A 74 -7.09 -8.18 -33.15
N SER A 75 -6.55 -6.97 -33.07
CA SER A 75 -5.98 -6.41 -31.85
C SER A 75 -6.90 -5.31 -31.30
N MET A 76 -6.87 -5.11 -29.99
CA MET A 76 -7.65 -4.10 -29.29
C MET A 76 -6.76 -3.37 -28.29
N MET A 77 -6.90 -2.05 -28.25
CA MET A 77 -6.44 -1.20 -27.16
C MET A 77 -7.65 -0.78 -26.32
N ALA A 78 -7.51 -0.80 -25.00
CA ALA A 78 -8.55 -0.47 -24.06
C ALA A 78 -8.02 0.44 -22.94
N LEU A 79 -8.91 1.26 -22.38
CA LEU A 79 -8.69 2.01 -21.16
C LEU A 79 -9.81 1.75 -20.16
N SER A 80 -9.53 1.85 -18.88
CA SER A 80 -10.53 1.67 -17.83
C SER A 80 -10.15 2.43 -16.55
N GLY A 81 -11.15 2.68 -15.71
CA GLY A 81 -11.00 3.26 -14.39
C GLY A 81 -11.81 2.48 -13.36
N GLY A 82 -11.42 2.60 -12.09
CA GLY A 82 -12.08 1.95 -10.96
C GLY A 82 -11.94 2.78 -9.70
N THR A 83 -12.85 2.59 -8.75
CA THR A 83 -12.81 3.23 -7.43
C THR A 83 -13.09 2.20 -6.35
N TYR A 84 -12.44 2.36 -5.19
CA TYR A 84 -12.66 1.51 -4.02
C TYR A 84 -12.27 2.26 -2.75
N GLU A 85 -13.18 2.31 -1.77
CA GLU A 85 -12.92 2.88 -0.42
C GLU A 85 -12.22 4.27 -0.46
N GLY A 86 -12.66 5.15 -1.37
CA GLY A 86 -12.13 6.51 -1.53
C GLY A 86 -10.85 6.63 -2.37
N GLU A 87 -10.35 5.53 -2.94
CA GLU A 87 -9.19 5.50 -3.83
C GLU A 87 -9.59 5.23 -5.28
N ALA A 88 -8.76 5.67 -6.23
CA ALA A 88 -9.00 5.50 -7.66
C ALA A 88 -7.87 4.69 -8.31
N GLY A 89 -8.24 3.87 -9.29
CA GLY A 89 -7.34 3.11 -10.15
C GLY A 89 -7.64 3.36 -11.62
N TYR A 90 -6.62 3.24 -12.46
CA TYR A 90 -6.73 3.34 -13.91
C TYR A 90 -5.89 2.27 -14.56
N ALA A 91 -6.32 1.79 -15.73
CA ALA A 91 -5.59 0.79 -16.49
C ALA A 91 -5.68 1.03 -17.99
N ILE A 92 -4.66 0.58 -18.70
CA ILE A 92 -4.60 0.45 -20.14
C ILE A 92 -4.34 -1.02 -20.48
N GLY A 93 -4.95 -1.50 -21.54
CA GLY A 93 -4.85 -2.88 -21.98
C GLY A 93 -4.63 -2.99 -23.47
N PHE A 94 -3.83 -3.97 -23.86
CA PHE A 94 -3.69 -4.42 -25.24
C PHE A 94 -4.06 -5.89 -25.29
N SER A 95 -4.84 -6.30 -26.27
CA SER A 95 -5.15 -7.70 -26.49
C SER A 95 -5.15 -8.03 -27.98
N THR A 96 -4.87 -9.27 -28.32
CA THR A 96 -4.91 -9.76 -29.70
C THR A 96 -5.36 -11.21 -29.74
N ILE A 97 -6.12 -11.56 -30.77
CA ILE A 97 -6.47 -12.94 -31.09
C ILE A 97 -5.73 -13.36 -32.34
N SER A 98 -5.14 -14.55 -32.36
CA SER A 98 -4.49 -15.11 -33.55
C SER A 98 -5.46 -15.27 -34.72
N ASP A 99 -4.95 -15.30 -35.94
CA ASP A 99 -5.78 -15.40 -37.16
C ASP A 99 -6.65 -16.67 -37.18
N ASN A 100 -6.13 -17.77 -36.61
CA ASN A 100 -6.87 -19.02 -36.46
C ASN A 100 -7.88 -19.02 -35.29
N GLY A 101 -8.00 -17.92 -34.55
CA GLY A 101 -8.94 -17.76 -33.44
C GLY A 101 -8.61 -18.56 -32.18
N LYS A 102 -7.50 -19.31 -32.17
CA LYS A 102 -7.19 -20.27 -31.10
C LYS A 102 -6.42 -19.66 -29.94
N TRP A 103 -5.61 -18.62 -30.18
CA TRP A 103 -4.80 -17.99 -29.14
C TRP A 103 -5.30 -16.58 -28.86
N VAL A 104 -5.43 -16.25 -27.58
CA VAL A 104 -5.74 -14.91 -27.09
C VAL A 104 -4.61 -14.45 -26.20
N ILE A 105 -4.02 -13.29 -26.47
CA ILE A 105 -2.97 -12.68 -25.64
C ILE A 105 -3.50 -11.36 -25.11
N LYS A 106 -3.22 -11.06 -23.83
CA LYS A 106 -3.57 -9.78 -23.19
C LYS A 106 -2.38 -9.28 -22.39
N ALA A 107 -2.03 -8.02 -22.57
CA ALA A 107 -1.09 -7.28 -21.74
C ALA A 107 -1.81 -6.08 -21.13
N THR A 108 -1.56 -5.78 -19.87
CA THR A 108 -2.16 -4.62 -19.18
C THR A 108 -1.09 -3.86 -18.41
N GLY A 109 -1.24 -2.55 -18.34
CA GLY A 109 -0.50 -1.67 -17.44
C GLY A 109 -1.50 -0.82 -16.66
N SER A 110 -1.25 -0.57 -15.39
CA SER A 110 -2.18 0.14 -14.52
C SER A 110 -1.48 0.96 -13.46
N GLY A 111 -2.20 1.93 -12.91
CA GLY A 111 -1.76 2.76 -11.81
C GLY A 111 -2.91 3.21 -10.92
N ASN A 112 -2.61 3.93 -9.85
CA ASN A 112 -3.62 4.38 -8.89
C ASN A 112 -3.33 5.76 -8.28
N SER A 113 -4.31 6.29 -7.54
CA SER A 113 -4.29 7.59 -6.84
C SER A 113 -3.15 7.74 -5.82
N ARG A 114 -2.53 6.63 -5.40
CA ARG A 114 -1.39 6.61 -4.46
C ARG A 114 -0.04 6.47 -5.15
N GLY A 115 0.01 6.62 -6.48
CA GLY A 115 1.24 6.62 -7.26
C GLY A 115 1.92 5.25 -7.33
N LYS A 116 1.16 4.16 -7.17
CA LYS A 116 1.65 2.80 -7.43
C LYS A 116 1.25 2.37 -8.83
N TYR A 117 2.10 1.56 -9.44
CA TYR A 117 1.94 1.07 -10.81
C TYR A 117 2.08 -0.44 -10.83
N GLY A 118 1.48 -1.09 -11.82
CA GLY A 118 1.56 -2.52 -12.04
C GLY A 118 1.36 -2.87 -13.50
N ALA A 119 1.71 -4.11 -13.86
CA ALA A 119 1.49 -4.64 -15.20
C ALA A 119 1.23 -6.15 -15.12
N SER A 120 0.56 -6.68 -16.14
CA SER A 120 0.36 -8.12 -16.29
C SER A 120 0.36 -8.52 -17.75
N ILE A 121 0.67 -9.79 -18.01
CA ILE A 121 0.54 -10.42 -19.32
C ILE A 121 -0.07 -11.81 -19.15
N GLY A 122 -0.94 -12.20 -20.06
CA GLY A 122 -1.59 -13.50 -20.06
C GLY A 122 -1.88 -14.00 -21.47
N ALA A 123 -1.97 -15.32 -21.61
CA ALA A 123 -2.36 -15.98 -22.85
C ALA A 123 -3.38 -17.10 -22.55
N GLY A 124 -4.30 -17.33 -23.48
CA GLY A 124 -5.29 -18.41 -23.43
C GLY A 124 -5.36 -19.13 -24.77
N TYR A 125 -5.59 -20.44 -24.72
CA TYR A 125 -5.83 -21.27 -25.89
C TYR A 125 -7.25 -21.85 -25.84
N GLN A 126 -7.98 -21.76 -26.94
CA GLN A 126 -9.32 -22.35 -27.10
C GLN A 126 -9.34 -23.27 -28.33
N TRP A 127 -10.05 -24.41 -28.21
CA TRP A 127 -10.16 -25.45 -29.24
C TRP A 127 -11.61 -25.68 -29.66
#